data_AF-A0A842ML81-F1
#
_entry.id   AF-A0A842ML81-F1
#
_cell.length_a   1.000
_cell.length_b   1.000
_cell.length_c   1.000
_cell.angle_alpha   90.00
_cell.angle_beta   90.00
_cell.angle_gamma   90.00
#
_symmetry.space_group_name_H-M   'P 1'
#
loop_
_entity.id
_entity.type
_entity.pdbx_description
1 polymer ?
#
loop_
_entity_poly.entity_id
_entity_poly.type
_entity_poly.pdbx_seq_one_letter_code
_entity_poly.pdbx_strand_id
1 'polypeptide(L)'
;MAQESEPKGSGKIRAITFLIIGGLVLALAFSLYQQTISSAESKVLEAGLIETGDTPTIYFNLKNNDFRYANYTYRVVSNASEELDSGLIINVPPGQIFYYTMVLTRPEKGAITIKLEIYQEEEGKTSAIYSQTWLIKALENT
;
A
#
# COMPACT_ATOMS: atom_id res chain seq x y z
N MET A 1 43.82 39.65 -54.32
CA MET A 1 43.11 38.37 -54.13
C MET A 1 43.25 37.98 -52.67
N ALA A 2 42.17 38.06 -51.89
CA ALA A 2 42.07 37.50 -50.55
C ALA A 2 40.68 36.87 -50.43
N GLN A 3 40.64 35.57 -50.14
CA GLN A 3 39.41 34.80 -49.93
C GLN A 3 39.31 34.58 -48.41
N GLU A 4 38.33 35.22 -47.79
CA GLU A 4 38.01 35.04 -46.38
C GLU A 4 37.12 33.79 -46.26
N SER A 5 37.62 32.75 -45.60
CA SER A 5 36.89 31.51 -45.36
C SER A 5 36.09 31.61 -44.05
N GLU A 6 34.76 31.61 -44.14
CA GLU A 6 33.85 31.60 -42.99
C GLU A 6 34.02 30.34 -42.10
N PRO A 7 33.91 30.47 -40.77
CA PRO A 7 34.00 29.32 -39.87
C PRO A 7 32.67 28.54 -39.85
N LYS A 8 32.67 27.39 -40.54
CA LYS A 8 31.58 26.42 -40.60
C LYS A 8 31.52 25.57 -39.31
N GLY A 9 31.23 26.17 -38.16
CA GLY A 9 31.39 25.51 -36.84
C GLY A 9 30.26 25.66 -35.81
N SER A 10 29.22 26.45 -36.06
CA SER A 10 28.26 26.85 -35.00
C SER A 10 27.00 25.96 -34.91
N GLY A 11 26.45 25.52 -36.05
CA GLY A 11 25.14 24.85 -36.09
C GLY A 11 25.15 23.43 -35.51
N LYS A 12 26.25 22.68 -35.67
CA LYS A 12 26.36 21.30 -35.19
C LYS A 12 26.45 21.22 -33.67
N ILE A 13 27.16 22.16 -33.05
CA ILE A 13 27.30 22.24 -31.59
C ILE A 13 25.93 22.57 -30.97
N ARG A 14 25.19 23.53 -31.54
CA ARG A 14 23.81 23.83 -31.10
C ARG A 14 22.89 22.62 -31.20
N ALA A 15 22.91 21.89 -32.32
CA ALA A 15 22.09 20.70 -32.50
C ALA A 15 22.41 19.60 -31.47
N ILE A 16 23.70 19.36 -31.19
CA ILE A 16 24.13 18.40 -30.17
C ILE A 16 23.67 18.83 -28.77
N THR A 17 23.77 20.11 -28.43
CA THR A 17 23.27 20.64 -27.14
C THR A 17 21.77 20.41 -26.98
N PHE A 18 20.96 20.65 -28.02
CA PHE A 18 19.52 20.39 -27.97
C PHE A 18 19.19 18.91 -27.79
N LEU A 19 19.94 18.00 -28.41
CA LEU A 19 19.74 16.55 -28.23
C LEU A 19 20.08 16.09 -26.80
N ILE A 20 21.16 16.62 -26.22
CA ILE A 20 21.54 16.31 -24.83
C ILE A 20 20.48 16.81 -23.86
N ILE A 21 20.00 18.05 -24.03
CA ILE A 21 18.94 18.62 -23.20
C ILE A 21 17.65 17.82 -23.35
N GLY A 22 17.25 17.47 -24.57
CA GLY A 22 16.06 16.66 -24.83
C GLY A 22 16.14 15.27 -24.18
N GLY A 23 17.30 14.61 -24.26
CA GLY A 23 17.55 13.34 -23.59
C GLY A 23 17.47 13.45 -22.06
N LEU A 24 18.03 14.51 -21.48
CA LEU A 24 17.96 14.80 -20.05
C LEU A 24 16.51 15.05 -19.58
N VAL A 25 15.74 15.82 -20.35
CA VAL A 25 14.32 16.08 -20.05
C VAL A 25 13.51 14.77 -20.11
N LEU A 26 13.74 13.94 -21.12
CA LEU A 26 13.07 12.63 -21.23
C LEU A 26 13.46 11.69 -20.10
N ALA A 27 14.73 11.65 -19.71
CA ALA A 27 15.20 10.84 -18.59
C ALA A 27 14.60 11.32 -17.28
N LEU A 28 14.54 12.64 -17.03
CA LEU A 28 13.88 13.21 -15.86
C LEU A 28 12.38 12.93 -15.84
N ALA A 29 11.69 13.09 -16.98
CA ALA A 29 10.28 12.76 -17.08
C ALA A 29 10.01 11.26 -16.85
N PHE A 30 10.87 10.39 -17.38
CA PHE A 30 10.80 8.95 -17.16
C PHE A 30 11.11 8.58 -15.70
N SER A 31 12.11 9.20 -15.08
CA SER A 31 12.43 9.01 -13.66
C SER A 31 11.32 9.53 -12.75
N LEU A 32 10.68 10.65 -13.06
CA LEU A 32 9.52 11.17 -12.32
C LEU A 32 8.29 10.29 -12.51
N TYR A 33 8.06 9.78 -13.72
CA TYR A 33 7.01 8.80 -14.00
C TYR A 33 7.24 7.51 -13.21
N GLN A 34 8.46 6.97 -13.22
CA GLN A 34 8.85 5.80 -12.45
C GLN A 34 8.85 6.07 -10.94
N GLN A 35 9.23 7.27 -10.48
CA GLN A 35 9.10 7.65 -9.06
C GLN A 35 7.64 7.80 -8.67
N THR A 36 6.73 8.24 -9.53
CA THR A 36 5.29 8.28 -9.20
C THR A 36 4.72 6.87 -9.09
N ILE A 37 5.22 5.93 -9.91
CA ILE A 37 4.87 4.50 -9.84
C ILE A 37 5.53 3.81 -8.64
N SER A 38 6.76 4.18 -8.29
CA SER A 38 7.57 3.52 -7.24
C SER A 38 7.44 4.17 -5.86
N SER A 39 7.09 5.45 -5.78
CA SER A 39 6.75 6.21 -4.57
C SER A 39 5.24 6.19 -4.30
N ALA A 40 4.48 5.42 -5.08
CA ALA A 40 3.29 4.82 -4.56
C ALA A 40 3.74 3.83 -3.47
N GLU A 41 3.68 4.27 -2.22
CA GLU A 41 3.10 3.48 -1.14
C GLU A 41 1.76 2.90 -1.65
N SER A 42 1.80 1.91 -2.55
CA SER A 42 0.65 1.54 -3.38
C SER A 42 -0.51 0.96 -2.58
N LYS A 43 -0.29 0.75 -1.27
CA LYS A 43 -1.22 0.16 -0.33
C LYS A 43 -1.23 0.97 0.96
N VAL A 44 -2.15 1.91 1.04
CA VAL A 44 -2.46 2.59 2.31
C VAL A 44 -3.40 1.66 3.06
N LEU A 45 -2.81 0.84 3.92
CA LEU A 45 -3.52 0.05 4.91
C LEU A 45 -3.58 0.85 6.21
N GLU A 46 -4.79 1.06 6.70
CA GLU A 46 -5.03 1.51 8.08
C GLU A 46 -5.69 0.36 8.81
N ALA A 47 -5.17 -0.02 9.98
CA ALA A 47 -5.76 -1.07 10.79
C ALA A 47 -5.52 -0.79 12.26
N GLY A 48 -6.48 -1.19 13.09
CA GLY A 48 -6.42 -0.90 14.51
C GLY A 48 -7.45 -1.66 15.33
N LEU A 49 -7.29 -1.54 16.65
CA LEU A 49 -8.23 -1.99 17.65
C LEU A 49 -8.76 -0.75 18.38
N ILE A 50 -10.08 -0.61 18.37
CA ILE A 50 -10.79 0.42 19.11
C ILE A 50 -11.32 -0.21 20.40
N GLU A 51 -10.90 0.32 21.53
CA GLU A 51 -11.38 -0.05 22.87
C GLU A 51 -12.46 0.95 23.30
N THR A 52 -13.69 0.77 22.81
CA THR A 52 -14.84 1.59 23.22
C THR A 52 -15.64 0.84 24.28
N GLY A 53 -15.46 1.24 25.55
CA GLY A 53 -16.13 0.60 26.69
C GLY A 53 -15.86 -0.91 26.72
N ASP A 54 -16.94 -1.69 26.81
CA ASP A 54 -16.86 -3.15 26.98
C ASP A 54 -16.71 -3.90 25.66
N THR A 55 -16.69 -3.20 24.52
CA THR A 55 -16.81 -3.78 23.18
C THR A 55 -15.57 -3.49 22.33
N PRO A 56 -14.49 -4.30 22.47
CA PRO A 56 -13.32 -4.17 21.61
C PRO A 56 -13.71 -4.42 20.15
N THR A 57 -13.26 -3.56 19.24
CA THR A 57 -13.62 -3.62 17.82
C THR A 57 -12.37 -3.52 16.97
N ILE A 58 -12.12 -4.50 16.11
CA ILE A 58 -11.07 -4.42 15.10
C ILE A 58 -11.62 -3.71 13.88
N TYR A 59 -10.80 -2.87 13.26
CA TYR A 59 -11.10 -2.30 11.96
C TYR A 59 -9.88 -2.34 11.06
N PHE A 60 -10.13 -2.40 9.76
CA PHE A 60 -9.11 -2.12 8.76
C PHE A 60 -9.70 -1.55 7.47
N ASN A 61 -8.91 -0.72 6.81
CA ASN A 61 -9.23 -0.04 5.56
C ASN A 61 -8.18 -0.41 4.51
N LEU A 62 -8.61 -0.98 3.39
CA LEU A 62 -7.76 -1.33 2.26
C LEU A 62 -7.99 -0.35 1.13
N LYS A 63 -7.07 0.61 0.97
CA LYS A 63 -7.11 1.53 -0.17
C LYS A 63 -6.29 0.98 -1.33
N ASN A 64 -6.92 0.85 -2.50
CA ASN A 64 -6.23 0.54 -3.73
C ASN A 64 -5.82 1.84 -4.46
N ASN A 65 -4.53 2.16 -4.43
CA ASN A 65 -3.98 3.30 -5.17
C ASN A 65 -3.53 2.93 -6.60
N ASP A 66 -3.59 1.65 -6.97
CA ASP A 66 -3.16 1.18 -8.28
C ASP A 66 -4.23 1.44 -9.37
N PHE A 67 -3.80 1.38 -10.63
CA PHE A 67 -4.69 1.50 -11.79
C PHE A 67 -5.42 0.19 -12.16
N ARG A 68 -5.17 -0.89 -11.41
CA ARG A 68 -5.77 -2.21 -11.61
C ARG A 68 -6.52 -2.64 -10.36
N TYR A 69 -7.39 -3.64 -10.47
CA TYR A 69 -7.98 -4.27 -9.29
C TYR A 69 -6.89 -4.88 -8.41
N ALA A 70 -7.07 -4.74 -7.10
CA ALA A 70 -6.23 -5.37 -6.10
C ALA A 70 -7.04 -6.41 -5.34
N ASN A 71 -6.48 -7.61 -5.20
CA ASN A 71 -7.13 -8.74 -4.57
C ASN A 71 -6.47 -8.98 -3.21
N TYR A 72 -7.26 -8.94 -2.15
CA TYR A 72 -6.78 -9.16 -0.79
C TYR A 72 -7.51 -10.32 -0.13
N THR A 73 -6.86 -10.97 0.82
CA THR A 73 -7.52 -11.84 1.79
C THR A 73 -7.12 -11.40 3.19
N TYR A 74 -7.95 -11.72 4.18
CA TYR A 74 -7.60 -11.45 5.56
C TYR A 74 -7.99 -12.62 6.44
N ARG A 75 -7.32 -12.71 7.58
CA ARG A 75 -7.63 -13.68 8.63
C ARG A 75 -7.56 -12.99 9.97
N VAL A 76 -8.61 -13.17 10.77
CA VAL A 76 -8.67 -12.76 12.17
C VAL A 76 -8.63 -14.02 13.02
N VAL A 77 -7.59 -14.14 13.83
CA VAL A 77 -7.26 -15.32 14.61
C VAL A 77 -7.27 -14.99 16.10
N SER A 78 -7.84 -15.85 16.93
CA SER A 78 -7.75 -15.75 18.38
C SER A 78 -7.00 -16.94 18.97
N ASN A 79 -6.37 -16.77 20.13
CA ASN A 79 -5.90 -17.90 20.93
C ASN A 79 -7.05 -18.69 21.59
N ALA A 80 -8.24 -18.10 21.73
CA ALA A 80 -9.42 -18.76 22.29
C ALA A 80 -10.25 -19.51 21.23
N SER A 81 -10.19 -19.05 19.98
CA SER A 81 -10.82 -19.65 18.80
C SER A 81 -9.84 -19.55 17.63
N GLU A 82 -9.39 -20.69 17.11
CA GLU A 82 -8.35 -20.78 16.08
C GLU A 82 -8.66 -19.99 14.79
N GLU A 83 -9.91 -19.59 14.58
CA GLU A 83 -10.31 -18.60 13.58
C GLU A 83 -11.56 -17.86 14.07
N LEU A 84 -11.55 -16.53 13.98
CA LEU A 84 -12.70 -15.70 14.32
C LEU A 84 -13.44 -15.24 13.07
N ASP A 85 -12.70 -14.83 12.04
CA ASP A 85 -13.25 -14.49 10.73
C ASP A 85 -12.18 -14.56 9.65
N SER A 86 -12.60 -14.76 8.40
CA SER A 86 -11.72 -14.70 7.24
C SER A 86 -12.45 -14.24 5.98
N GLY A 87 -11.75 -13.43 5.18
CA GLY A 87 -12.22 -12.94 3.89
C GLY A 87 -11.63 -13.76 2.74
N LEU A 88 -12.50 -14.41 1.97
CA LEU A 88 -12.10 -15.39 0.96
C LEU A 88 -11.66 -14.82 -0.40
N ILE A 89 -11.71 -13.51 -0.60
CA ILE A 89 -11.06 -12.68 -1.66
C ILE A 89 -11.84 -11.36 -1.72
N ILE A 90 -11.18 -10.26 -1.40
CA ILE A 90 -11.68 -8.89 -1.46
C ILE A 90 -11.09 -8.24 -2.71
N ASN A 91 -11.94 -8.02 -3.72
CA ASN A 91 -11.56 -7.30 -4.92
C ASN A 91 -11.81 -5.80 -4.71
N VAL A 92 -10.74 -5.01 -4.58
CA VAL A 92 -10.82 -3.55 -4.42
C VAL A 92 -10.54 -2.89 -5.76
N PRO A 93 -11.51 -2.19 -6.38
CA PRO A 93 -11.28 -1.48 -7.65
C PRO A 93 -10.23 -0.36 -7.54
N PRO A 94 -9.65 0.08 -8.66
CA PRO A 94 -8.75 1.23 -8.71
C PRO A 94 -9.33 2.47 -8.02
N GLY A 95 -8.57 3.09 -7.11
CA GLY A 95 -8.95 4.30 -6.39
C GLY A 95 -10.02 4.11 -5.31
N GLN A 96 -10.50 2.89 -5.07
CA GLN A 96 -11.52 2.58 -4.06
C GLN A 96 -10.90 2.14 -2.73
N ILE A 97 -11.73 2.18 -1.69
CA ILE A 97 -11.38 1.73 -0.34
C ILE A 97 -12.39 0.66 0.08
N PHE A 98 -11.88 -0.47 0.57
CA PHE A 98 -12.67 -1.44 1.29
C PHE A 98 -12.56 -1.19 2.80
N TYR A 99 -13.70 -1.18 3.47
CA TYR A 99 -13.81 -0.95 4.91
C TYR A 99 -14.29 -2.21 5.60
N TYR A 100 -13.64 -2.59 6.69
CA TYR A 100 -14.04 -3.73 7.49
C TYR A 100 -14.00 -3.38 8.97
N THR A 101 -14.98 -3.91 9.71
CA THR A 101 -15.08 -3.80 11.15
C THR A 101 -15.60 -5.11 11.74
N MET A 102 -15.00 -5.56 12.84
CA MET A 102 -15.46 -6.72 13.59
C MET A 102 -15.54 -6.38 15.07
N VAL A 103 -16.73 -6.54 15.63
CA VAL A 103 -16.94 -6.48 17.07
C VAL A 103 -16.45 -7.79 17.69
N LEU A 104 -15.66 -7.69 18.74
CA LEU A 104 -15.13 -8.82 19.47
C LEU A 104 -15.82 -8.96 20.83
N THR A 105 -15.99 -10.22 21.25
CA THR A 105 -16.42 -10.53 22.60
C THR A 105 -15.22 -10.40 23.54
N ARG A 106 -15.30 -9.48 24.51
CA ARG A 106 -14.30 -9.35 25.56
C ARG A 106 -14.30 -10.61 26.44
N PRO A 107 -13.13 -11.15 26.83
CA PRO A 107 -13.10 -12.31 27.71
C PRO A 107 -13.63 -11.97 29.10
N GLU A 108 -14.35 -12.89 29.74
CA GLU A 108 -14.86 -12.71 31.10
C GLU A 108 -13.74 -12.71 32.16
N LYS A 109 -12.64 -13.43 31.89
CA LYS A 109 -11.48 -13.54 32.79
C LYS A 109 -10.19 -13.59 31.99
N GLY A 110 -9.12 -13.06 32.56
CA GLY A 110 -7.78 -13.10 31.98
C GLY A 110 -7.64 -12.20 30.74
N ALA A 111 -7.02 -12.72 29.68
CA ALA A 111 -6.82 -12.00 28.44
C ALA A 111 -6.83 -12.95 27.24
N ILE A 112 -7.26 -12.44 26.08
CA ILE A 112 -7.18 -13.12 24.80
C ILE A 112 -6.27 -12.33 23.86
N THR A 113 -5.59 -13.05 22.98
CA THR A 113 -4.75 -12.48 21.95
C THR A 113 -5.50 -12.59 20.64
N ILE A 114 -5.62 -11.47 19.92
CA ILE A 114 -6.19 -11.43 18.58
C ILE A 114 -5.10 -11.02 17.60
N LYS A 115 -5.03 -11.72 16.47
CA LYS A 115 -4.09 -11.43 15.40
C LYS A 115 -4.87 -11.16 14.11
N LEU A 116 -4.53 -10.08 13.43
CA LEU A 116 -5.01 -9.76 12.09
C LEU A 116 -3.86 -9.98 11.12
N GLU A 117 -4.11 -10.79 10.11
CA GLU A 117 -3.20 -10.99 8.98
C GLU A 117 -3.94 -10.57 7.70
N ILE A 118 -3.28 -9.77 6.88
CA ILE A 118 -3.80 -9.37 5.58
C ILE A 118 -2.79 -9.79 4.53
N TYR A 119 -3.29 -10.45 3.52
CA TYR A 119 -2.53 -10.93 2.40
C TYR A 119 -3.04 -10.26 1.13
N GLN A 120 -2.14 -10.17 0.17
CA GLN A 120 -2.47 -9.74 -1.16
C GLN A 120 -2.11 -10.82 -2.16
N GLU A 121 -2.99 -11.01 -3.13
CA GLU A 121 -2.74 -11.85 -4.30
C GLU A 121 -2.33 -10.99 -5.50
N GLU A 122 -1.11 -11.19 -5.98
CA GLU A 122 -0.59 -10.60 -7.22
C GLU A 122 -0.02 -11.71 -8.10
N GLU A 123 -0.48 -11.79 -9.35
CA GLU A 123 0.02 -12.76 -10.35
C GLU A 123 0.00 -14.23 -9.87
N GLY A 124 -1.03 -14.60 -9.10
CA GLY A 124 -1.18 -15.95 -8.53
C GLY A 124 -0.25 -16.24 -7.33
N LYS A 125 0.41 -15.22 -6.79
CA LYS A 125 1.21 -15.31 -5.55
C LYS A 125 0.51 -14.57 -4.43
N THR A 126 0.33 -15.24 -3.31
CA THR A 126 -0.18 -14.64 -2.07
C THR A 126 0.99 -14.22 -1.19
N SER A 127 1.01 -12.95 -0.76
CA SER A 127 2.04 -12.40 0.12
C SER A 127 1.41 -11.70 1.31
N ALA A 128 1.98 -11.87 2.51
CA ALA A 128 1.53 -11.16 3.70
C ALA A 128 1.99 -9.69 3.60
N ILE A 129 1.03 -8.77 3.64
CA ILE A 129 1.30 -7.33 3.58
C ILE A 129 1.14 -6.66 4.95
N TYR A 130 0.47 -7.32 5.88
CA TYR A 130 0.28 -6.83 7.24
C TYR A 130 0.02 -7.95 8.22
N SER A 131 0.56 -7.79 9.42
CA SER A 131 0.39 -8.70 10.56
C SER A 131 0.47 -7.88 11.83
N GLN A 132 -0.62 -7.81 12.59
CA GLN A 132 -0.65 -7.15 13.89
C GLN A 132 -1.38 -8.02 14.91
N THR A 133 -0.90 -7.96 16.15
CA THR A 133 -1.46 -8.69 17.27
C THR A 133 -1.83 -7.72 18.39
N TRP A 134 -3.00 -7.92 18.98
CA TRP A 134 -3.49 -7.18 20.14
C TRP A 134 -3.81 -8.12 21.30
N LEU A 135 -3.67 -7.60 22.51
CA LEU A 135 -4.07 -8.28 23.74
C LEU A 135 -5.31 -7.60 24.29
N ILE A 136 -6.41 -8.34 24.40
CA ILE A 136 -7.67 -7.86 24.96
C ILE A 136 -7.82 -8.47 26.35
N LYS A 137 -7.86 -7.62 27.37
CA LYS A 137 -8.04 -8.03 28.75
C LYS A 137 -9.51 -8.04 29.15
N ALA A 138 -9.87 -8.90 30.10
CA ALA A 138 -11.13 -8.83 30.81
C ALA A 138 -11.25 -7.48 31.54
N LEU A 139 -12.48 -7.04 31.77
CA LEU A 139 -12.71 -5.88 32.63
C LEU A 139 -12.32 -6.25 34.05
N GLU A 140 -11.51 -5.41 34.68
CA GLU A 140 -11.33 -5.49 36.11
C GLU A 140 -12.62 -4.97 36.75
N ASN A 141 -13.39 -5.86 37.39
CA ASN A 141 -14.51 -5.46 38.23
C ASN A 141 -13.96 -4.50 39.31
N THR A 142 -14.26 -3.22 39.17
CA THR A 142 -13.95 -2.18 40.16
C THR A 142 -15.05 -2.11 41.21
#